data_AF-A0A125QGX4-F1
#
_entry.id   AF-A0A125QGX4-F1
#
_cell.length_a   1.000
_cell.length_b   1.000
_cell.length_c   1.000
_cell.angle_alpha   90.00
_cell.angle_beta   90.00
_cell.angle_gamma   90.00
#
_symmetry.space_group_name_H-M   'P 1'
#
loop_
_entity.id
_entity.type
_entity.pdbx_description
1 polymer ?
#
loop_
_entity_poly.entity_id
_entity_poly.type
_entity_poly.pdbx_seq_one_letter_code
_entity_poly.pdbx_strand_id
1 'polypeptide(L)'
;MKKPSLKLADYLNGCASFLASLKPYISLTRTSQGVRCRLTLPDGNCVNVHGQDEPHVVLNLMHALVNLMPQTPSEDQREKLSVSTKQPVVNSQVMEMIMHSEVKAKEMDEATRRAREQIGVTTKVSLLEKIDSVAKSRGVSRAVAARDLLQDGLTRFDRESRTKSTSKLLAEYERKASDFVGADTQNWSIRAERRLVMKAQLTAGEYERSTSSFVNGVLAEALSHCPVAAALAEKAPAITDASVALALEAIERVKGPKAKQIAAEADLGDNRVLATLILSGSVFAPARVVRKMADYLQVPFDAFSVALERRFTSQPVPAFKATSGKPEVDLQRKSWTVAVKELELSPDEEARLLQLEG
;
A
#
# COMPACT_ATOMS: atom_id res chain seq x y z
N MET A 1 -3.02 8.61 -30.53
CA MET A 1 -3.28 7.73 -29.37
C MET A 1 -4.51 6.88 -29.65
N LYS A 2 -4.38 5.56 -29.72
CA LYS A 2 -5.53 4.65 -29.94
C LYS A 2 -6.24 4.43 -28.61
N LYS A 3 -7.55 4.69 -28.54
CA LYS A 3 -8.37 4.36 -27.36
C LYS A 3 -8.30 2.85 -27.10
N PRO A 4 -8.07 2.39 -25.86
CA PRO A 4 -8.07 0.97 -25.56
C PRO A 4 -9.46 0.41 -25.84
N SER A 5 -9.54 -0.63 -26.67
CA SER A 5 -10.77 -1.36 -26.93
C SER A 5 -11.12 -2.18 -25.70
N LEU A 6 -11.99 -1.65 -24.83
CA LEU A 6 -12.61 -2.45 -23.78
C LEU A 6 -13.36 -3.62 -24.44
N LYS A 7 -12.96 -4.86 -24.12
CA LYS A 7 -13.68 -6.04 -24.58
C LYS A 7 -15.00 -6.11 -23.80
N LEU A 8 -16.09 -6.44 -24.48
CA LEU A 8 -17.42 -6.59 -23.87
C LEU A 8 -17.41 -7.51 -22.64
N ALA A 9 -16.55 -8.54 -22.65
CA ALA A 9 -16.36 -9.46 -21.53
C ALA A 9 -15.85 -8.77 -20.26
N ASP A 10 -14.94 -7.80 -20.38
CA ASP A 10 -14.38 -7.08 -19.23
C ASP A 10 -15.43 -6.17 -18.59
N TYR A 11 -16.31 -5.58 -19.40
CA TYR A 11 -17.43 -4.77 -18.93
C TYR A 11 -18.46 -5.63 -18.18
N LEU A 12 -18.84 -6.78 -18.73
CA LEU A 12 -19.79 -7.71 -18.09
C LEU A 12 -19.25 -8.26 -16.76
N ASN A 13 -17.95 -8.55 -16.69
CA ASN A 13 -17.29 -8.96 -15.44
C ASN A 13 -17.26 -7.84 -14.40
N GLY A 14 -17.08 -6.59 -14.83
CA GLY A 14 -17.22 -5.41 -13.99
C GLY A 14 -18.63 -5.27 -13.41
N CYS A 15 -19.66 -5.39 -14.25
CA CYS A 15 -21.06 -5.35 -13.82
C CYS A 15 -21.40 -6.49 -12.84
N ALA A 16 -20.91 -7.71 -13.09
CA ALA A 16 -21.12 -8.85 -12.20
C ALA A 16 -20.46 -8.64 -10.83
N SER A 17 -19.25 -8.08 -10.81
CA SER A 17 -18.53 -7.76 -9.57
C SER A 17 -19.23 -6.65 -8.78
N PHE A 18 -19.75 -5.64 -9.47
CA PHE A 18 -20.55 -4.58 -8.87
C PHE A 18 -21.84 -5.13 -8.25
N LEU A 19 -22.62 -5.93 -9.00
CA LEU A 19 -23.84 -6.56 -8.47
C LEU A 19 -23.54 -7.49 -7.29
N ALA A 20 -22.41 -8.20 -7.31
CA ALA A 20 -21.96 -9.02 -6.17
C ALA A 20 -21.65 -8.18 -4.92
N SER A 21 -21.12 -6.96 -5.10
CA SER A 21 -20.87 -6.03 -3.98
C SER A 21 -22.15 -5.47 -3.35
N LEU A 22 -23.26 -5.47 -4.10
CA LEU A 22 -24.57 -5.04 -3.62
C LEU A 22 -25.33 -6.14 -2.86
N LYS A 23 -24.87 -7.39 -2.91
CA LYS A 23 -25.49 -8.53 -2.21
C LYS A 23 -25.87 -8.28 -0.75
N PRO A 24 -25.04 -7.67 0.12
CA PRO A 24 -25.42 -7.41 1.52
C PRO A 24 -26.52 -6.36 1.68
N TYR A 25 -26.80 -5.59 0.62
CA TYR A 25 -27.81 -4.53 0.60
C TYR A 25 -29.09 -4.94 -0.12
N ILE A 26 -29.14 -6.16 -0.66
CA ILE A 26 -30.28 -6.70 -1.41
C ILE A 26 -31.06 -7.68 -0.52
N SER A 27 -32.34 -7.41 -0.35
CA SER A 27 -33.31 -8.35 0.21
C SER A 27 -34.26 -8.82 -0.90
N LEU A 28 -34.28 -10.14 -1.13
CA LEU A 28 -35.22 -10.80 -2.04
C LEU A 28 -36.35 -11.43 -1.22
N THR A 29 -37.58 -11.20 -1.63
CA THR A 29 -38.76 -11.78 -0.99
C THR A 29 -39.67 -12.38 -2.05
N ARG A 30 -39.99 -13.67 -1.91
CA ARG A 30 -40.93 -14.34 -2.81
C ARG A 30 -42.36 -14.05 -2.33
N THR A 31 -43.19 -13.58 -3.24
CA THR A 31 -44.59 -13.24 -2.99
C THR A 31 -45.50 -14.09 -3.90
N SER A 32 -46.79 -14.13 -3.61
CA SER A 32 -47.78 -14.83 -4.45
C SER A 32 -47.90 -14.27 -5.88
N GLN A 33 -47.38 -13.06 -6.12
CA GLN A 33 -47.40 -12.37 -7.42
C GLN A 33 -46.04 -12.38 -8.14
N GLY A 34 -45.01 -13.03 -7.56
CA GLY A 34 -43.66 -13.13 -8.13
C GLY A 34 -42.57 -12.76 -7.12
N VAL A 35 -41.42 -12.33 -7.60
CA VAL A 35 -40.24 -12.01 -6.77
C VAL A 35 -40.14 -10.49 -6.60
N ARG A 36 -39.95 -10.05 -5.36
CA ARG A 36 -39.67 -8.65 -5.00
C ARG A 36 -38.23 -8.53 -4.55
N CYS A 37 -37.53 -7.53 -5.07
CA CYS A 37 -36.19 -7.15 -4.65
C CYS A 37 -36.23 -5.74 -4.06
N ARG A 38 -35.68 -5.59 -2.87
CA ARG A 38 -35.40 -4.29 -2.24
C ARG A 38 -33.89 -4.16 -2.10
N LEU A 39 -33.34 -3.10 -2.67
CA LEU A 39 -31.96 -2.69 -2.53
C LEU A 39 -31.90 -1.41 -1.70
N THR A 40 -31.13 -1.42 -0.62
CA THR A 40 -30.87 -0.22 0.20
C THR A 40 -29.52 0.38 -0.17
N LEU A 41 -29.53 1.57 -0.77
CA LEU A 41 -28.30 2.27 -1.15
C LEU A 41 -27.62 2.92 0.08
N PRO A 42 -26.30 3.19 0.02
CA PRO A 42 -25.56 3.79 1.14
C PRO A 42 -26.02 5.19 1.56
N ASP A 43 -26.73 5.90 0.69
CA ASP A 43 -27.35 7.20 0.96
C ASP A 43 -28.71 7.08 1.68
N GLY A 44 -29.14 5.85 1.99
CA GLY A 44 -30.42 5.55 2.63
C GLY A 44 -31.59 5.40 1.66
N ASN A 45 -31.39 5.66 0.35
CA ASN A 45 -32.44 5.51 -0.64
C ASN A 45 -32.71 4.02 -0.90
N CYS A 46 -34.00 3.66 -0.98
CA CYS A 46 -34.42 2.28 -1.20
C CYS A 46 -34.98 2.12 -2.61
N VAL A 47 -34.35 1.24 -3.40
CA VAL A 47 -34.83 0.85 -4.73
C VAL A 47 -35.63 -0.44 -4.58
N ASN A 48 -36.94 -0.38 -4.87
CA ASN A 48 -37.81 -1.55 -4.82
C ASN A 48 -38.21 -1.92 -6.25
N VAL A 49 -37.92 -3.15 -6.66
CA VAL A 49 -38.30 -3.69 -7.98
C VAL A 49 -39.04 -5.00 -7.83
N HIS A 50 -39.94 -5.27 -8.76
CA HIS A 50 -40.74 -6.49 -8.81
C HIS A 50 -40.60 -7.13 -10.19
N GLY A 51 -40.52 -8.46 -10.24
CA GLY A 51 -40.57 -9.25 -11.46
C GLY A 51 -41.34 -10.55 -11.22
N GLN A 52 -41.80 -11.16 -12.31
CA GLN A 52 -42.54 -12.43 -12.27
C GLN A 52 -41.64 -13.60 -11.85
N ASP A 53 -40.34 -13.53 -12.17
CA ASP A 53 -39.30 -14.49 -11.80
C ASP A 53 -37.98 -13.76 -11.46
N GLU A 54 -36.94 -14.53 -11.08
CA GLU A 54 -35.64 -14.00 -10.70
C GLU A 54 -34.92 -13.25 -11.85
N PRO A 55 -34.87 -13.76 -13.10
CA PRO A 55 -34.32 -13.02 -14.24
C PRO A 55 -34.99 -11.65 -14.48
N HIS A 56 -36.31 -11.57 -14.41
CA HIS A 56 -37.05 -10.33 -14.61
C HIS A 56 -36.79 -9.33 -13.48
N VAL A 57 -36.62 -9.81 -12.25
CA VAL A 57 -36.21 -8.95 -11.12
C VAL A 57 -34.81 -8.38 -11.33
N VAL A 58 -33.86 -9.19 -11.80
CA VAL A 58 -32.50 -8.73 -12.08
C VAL A 58 -32.50 -7.68 -13.18
N LEU A 59 -33.24 -7.90 -14.26
CA LEU A 59 -33.37 -6.94 -15.36
C LEU A 59 -33.98 -5.62 -14.88
N ASN A 60 -35.06 -5.68 -14.10
CA ASN A 60 -35.71 -4.49 -13.55
C ASN A 60 -34.82 -3.75 -12.55
N LEU A 61 -34.00 -4.48 -11.76
CA LEU A 61 -33.02 -3.89 -10.87
C LEU A 61 -31.93 -3.15 -11.63
N MET A 62 -31.38 -3.75 -12.70
CA MET A 62 -30.38 -3.09 -13.54
C MET A 62 -30.94 -1.83 -14.19
N HIS A 63 -32.18 -1.88 -14.70
CA HIS A 63 -32.83 -0.71 -15.28
C HIS A 63 -33.02 0.42 -14.25
N ALA A 64 -33.45 0.08 -13.03
CA ALA A 64 -33.60 1.05 -11.95
C ALA A 64 -32.26 1.67 -11.54
N LEU A 65 -31.19 0.87 -11.46
CA LEU A 65 -29.85 1.34 -11.14
C LEU A 65 -29.27 2.25 -12.23
N VAL A 66 -29.50 1.92 -13.51
CA VAL A 66 -29.07 2.76 -14.64
C VAL A 66 -29.74 4.13 -14.61
N ASN A 67 -31.03 4.18 -14.26
CA ASN A 67 -31.76 5.45 -14.13
C ASN A 67 -31.36 6.29 -12.91
N LEU A 68 -30.70 5.68 -11.93
CA LEU A 68 -30.17 6.36 -10.74
C LEU A 68 -28.73 6.82 -10.92
N MET A 69 -28.04 6.37 -11.97
CA MET A 69 -26.73 6.93 -12.31
C MET A 69 -26.91 8.37 -12.80
N PRO A 70 -26.13 9.34 -12.29
CA PRO A 70 -26.16 10.70 -12.81
C PRO A 70 -25.82 10.64 -14.29
N GLN A 71 -26.78 11.04 -15.13
CA GLN A 71 -26.51 11.28 -16.55
C GLN A 71 -25.35 12.27 -16.62
N THR A 72 -24.27 11.90 -17.32
CA THR A 72 -23.17 12.82 -17.57
C THR A 72 -23.76 14.01 -18.31
N PRO A 73 -23.73 15.23 -17.76
CA PRO A 73 -24.32 16.36 -18.46
C PRO A 73 -23.52 16.58 -19.74
N SER A 74 -24.19 16.52 -20.89
CA SER A 74 -23.70 17.15 -22.11
C SER A 74 -23.42 18.62 -21.80
N GLU A 75 -22.31 19.15 -22.30
CA GLU A 75 -21.79 20.50 -22.03
C GLU A 75 -22.74 21.69 -22.34
N ASP A 76 -23.98 21.46 -22.80
CA ASP A 76 -24.92 22.50 -23.23
C ASP A 76 -26.04 22.87 -22.24
N GLN A 77 -26.00 22.43 -20.97
CA GLN A 77 -27.01 22.85 -19.98
C GLN A 77 -26.41 23.36 -18.67
N ARG A 78 -25.53 24.36 -18.78
CA ARG A 78 -25.26 25.33 -17.71
C ARG A 78 -26.13 26.57 -17.91
N GLU A 79 -27.44 26.42 -17.72
CA GLU A 79 -28.29 27.56 -17.37
C GLU A 79 -29.64 27.03 -16.86
N LYS A 80 -30.06 27.52 -15.69
CA LYS A 80 -31.29 27.21 -14.92
C LYS A 80 -31.17 26.14 -13.84
N LEU A 81 -30.35 26.41 -12.82
CA LEU A 81 -30.71 26.07 -11.44
C LEU A 81 -31.52 27.24 -10.87
N SER A 82 -32.84 27.05 -10.72
CA SER A 82 -33.69 27.92 -9.91
C SER A 82 -34.17 27.12 -8.70
N VAL A 83 -33.94 27.72 -7.53
CA VAL A 83 -34.31 27.28 -6.19
C VAL A 83 -35.79 26.91 -6.09
N SER A 84 -36.09 25.78 -5.43
CA SER A 84 -37.40 25.56 -4.79
C SER A 84 -37.21 24.83 -3.47
N THR A 85 -37.04 25.61 -2.41
CA THR A 85 -37.21 25.21 -1.02
C THR A 85 -38.63 24.69 -0.80
N LYS A 86 -38.79 23.39 -0.53
CA LYS A 86 -39.97 22.87 0.17
C LYS A 86 -39.51 22.31 1.50
N GLN A 87 -39.85 23.00 2.58
CA GLN A 87 -39.78 22.47 3.94
C GLN A 87 -40.66 21.20 4.02
N PRO A 88 -40.20 20.12 4.66
CA PRO A 88 -41.10 19.07 5.07
C PRO A 88 -41.80 19.49 6.37
N VAL A 89 -43.12 19.30 6.40
CA VAL A 89 -43.95 19.40 7.60
C VAL A 89 -43.44 18.39 8.62
N VAL A 90 -42.93 18.88 9.75
CA VAL A 90 -42.44 18.06 10.86
C VAL A 90 -43.64 17.38 11.53
N ASN A 91 -43.78 16.09 11.31
CA ASN A 91 -44.74 15.24 12.00
C ASN A 91 -44.06 14.74 13.29
N SER A 92 -44.62 15.01 14.47
CA SER A 92 -43.95 14.77 15.77
C SER A 92 -43.57 13.30 16.00
N GLN A 93 -44.30 12.37 15.39
CA GLN A 93 -44.02 10.94 15.42
C GLN A 93 -42.73 10.55 14.69
N VAL A 94 -42.32 11.30 13.65
CA VAL A 94 -41.08 11.04 12.91
C VAL A 94 -39.86 11.47 13.73
N MET A 95 -39.99 12.51 14.54
CA MET A 95 -38.92 13.01 15.40
C MET A 95 -38.64 12.06 16.57
N GLU A 96 -39.67 11.46 17.17
CA GLU A 96 -39.52 10.38 18.16
C GLU A 96 -38.92 9.11 17.55
N MET A 97 -39.34 8.71 16.34
CA MET A 97 -38.77 7.57 15.62
C MET A 97 -37.30 7.77 15.25
N ILE A 98 -36.92 8.97 14.79
CA ILE A 98 -35.53 9.29 14.46
C ILE A 98 -34.68 9.30 15.74
N MET A 99 -35.14 9.94 16.81
CA MET A 99 -34.43 9.98 18.10
C MET A 99 -34.29 8.57 18.72
N HIS A 100 -35.32 7.72 18.65
CA HIS A 100 -35.23 6.34 19.13
C HIS A 100 -34.35 5.46 18.24
N SER A 101 -34.29 5.73 16.92
CA SER A 101 -33.39 5.02 16.00
C SER A 101 -31.93 5.38 16.22
N GLU A 102 -31.62 6.65 16.52
CA GLU A 102 -30.28 7.12 16.82
C GLU A 102 -29.80 6.63 18.19
N VAL A 103 -30.69 6.60 19.20
CA VAL A 103 -30.38 6.04 20.52
C VAL A 103 -30.15 4.52 20.42
N LYS A 104 -31.02 3.78 19.70
CA LYS A 104 -30.81 2.35 19.45
C LYS A 104 -29.56 2.06 18.62
N ALA A 105 -29.22 2.89 17.63
CA ALA A 105 -28.00 2.73 16.84
C ALA A 105 -26.75 3.00 17.68
N LYS A 106 -26.77 4.00 18.57
CA LYS A 106 -25.69 4.29 19.53
C LYS A 106 -25.54 3.19 20.58
N GLU A 107 -26.64 2.69 21.15
CA GLU A 107 -26.62 1.57 22.10
C GLU A 107 -26.15 0.27 21.46
N MET A 108 -26.55 0.00 20.22
CA MET A 108 -26.09 -1.16 19.45
C MET A 108 -24.62 -1.02 19.04
N ASP A 109 -24.14 0.17 18.68
CA ASP A 109 -22.73 0.43 18.43
C ASP A 109 -21.89 0.24 19.70
N GLU A 110 -22.37 0.68 20.87
CA GLU A 110 -21.72 0.42 22.16
C GLU A 110 -21.70 -1.06 22.54
N ALA A 111 -22.81 -1.79 22.37
CA ALA A 111 -22.86 -3.22 22.60
C ALA A 111 -21.92 -3.99 21.65
N THR A 112 -21.85 -3.56 20.39
CA THR A 112 -20.92 -4.08 19.38
C THR A 112 -19.46 -3.72 19.73
N ARG A 113 -19.22 -2.56 20.34
CA ARG A 113 -17.90 -2.14 20.84
C ARG A 113 -17.43 -2.98 22.03
N ARG A 114 -18.35 -3.37 22.92
CA ARG A 114 -18.09 -4.26 24.08
C ARG A 114 -17.86 -5.72 23.66
N ALA A 115 -18.37 -6.16 22.51
CA ALA A 115 -18.18 -7.52 21.98
C ALA A 115 -16.91 -7.71 21.13
N ARG A 116 -16.06 -6.68 20.97
CA ARG A 116 -14.81 -6.77 20.20
C ARG A 116 -13.68 -7.37 21.03
N GLU A 117 -13.14 -8.46 20.54
CA GLU A 117 -11.98 -9.13 21.11
C GLU A 117 -10.68 -8.53 20.55
N GLN A 118 -9.55 -8.83 21.19
CA GLN A 118 -8.25 -8.29 20.82
C GLN A 118 -7.29 -9.39 20.36
N ILE A 119 -6.56 -9.13 19.29
CA ILE A 119 -5.39 -9.92 18.89
C ILE A 119 -4.15 -9.08 19.21
N GLY A 120 -3.27 -9.58 20.08
CA GLY A 120 -1.94 -9.02 20.29
C GLY A 120 -1.02 -9.35 19.11
N VAL A 121 -0.38 -8.35 18.54
CA VAL A 121 0.51 -8.46 17.39
C VAL A 121 1.81 -7.70 17.64
N THR A 122 2.92 -8.30 17.22
CA THR A 122 4.25 -7.68 17.21
C THR A 122 4.61 -7.45 15.76
N THR A 123 4.55 -6.21 15.28
CA THR A 123 4.81 -5.87 13.87
C THR A 123 6.05 -5.01 13.74
N LYS A 124 6.74 -5.07 12.60
CA LYS A 124 7.74 -4.06 12.24
C LYS A 124 7.13 -2.66 12.23
N VAL A 125 7.88 -1.65 12.68
CA VAL A 125 7.41 -0.25 12.72
C VAL A 125 7.01 0.25 11.34
N SER A 126 7.78 -0.06 10.31
CA SER A 126 7.49 0.33 8.91
C SER A 126 6.20 -0.30 8.35
N LEU A 127 5.84 -1.51 8.77
CA LEU A 127 4.55 -2.12 8.44
C LEU A 127 3.40 -1.34 9.10
N LEU A 128 3.57 -0.97 10.37
CA LEU A 128 2.58 -0.21 11.12
C LEU A 128 2.38 1.20 10.56
N GLU A 129 3.45 1.87 10.11
CA GLU A 129 3.40 3.18 9.45
C GLU A 129 2.61 3.14 8.12
N LYS A 130 2.71 2.04 7.37
CA LYS A 130 1.87 1.86 6.17
C LYS A 130 0.39 1.72 6.54
N ILE A 131 0.07 0.98 7.61
CA ILE A 131 -1.31 0.88 8.10
C ILE A 131 -1.82 2.27 8.53
N ASP A 132 -0.99 3.07 9.20
CA ASP A 132 -1.33 4.45 9.57
C ASP A 132 -1.58 5.34 8.36
N SER A 133 -0.78 5.18 7.30
CA SER A 133 -0.94 5.93 6.07
C SER A 133 -2.26 5.57 5.37
N VAL A 134 -2.63 4.28 5.37
CA VAL A 134 -3.94 3.81 4.88
C VAL A 134 -5.08 4.34 5.75
N ALA A 135 -4.91 4.39 7.07
CA ALA A 135 -5.92 4.94 7.97
C ALA A 135 -6.15 6.44 7.72
N LYS A 136 -5.07 7.23 7.64
CA LYS A 136 -5.11 8.66 7.35
C LYS A 136 -5.78 8.97 6.02
N SER A 137 -5.41 8.26 4.96
CA SER A 137 -5.97 8.47 3.62
C SER A 137 -7.45 8.09 3.50
N ARG A 138 -7.92 7.12 4.30
CA ARG A 138 -9.34 6.76 4.38
C ARG A 138 -10.14 7.62 5.37
N GLY A 139 -9.48 8.48 6.15
CA GLY A 139 -10.14 9.27 7.20
C GLY A 139 -10.65 8.42 8.36
N VAL A 140 -10.06 7.24 8.61
CA VAL A 140 -10.47 6.32 9.68
C VAL A 140 -9.37 6.12 10.71
N SER A 141 -9.72 5.57 11.89
CA SER A 141 -8.71 5.23 12.90
C SER A 141 -7.85 4.03 12.48
N ARG A 142 -6.62 3.94 13.00
CA ARG A 142 -5.71 2.79 12.83
C ARG A 142 -6.41 1.46 13.11
N ALA A 143 -7.20 1.38 14.18
CA ALA A 143 -7.90 0.17 14.56
C ALA A 143 -8.93 -0.28 13.51
N VAL A 144 -9.65 0.68 12.90
CA VAL A 144 -10.62 0.39 11.82
C VAL A 144 -9.87 -0.08 10.57
N ALA A 145 -8.84 0.63 10.15
CA ALA A 145 -8.04 0.25 8.99
C ALA A 145 -7.39 -1.14 9.15
N ALA A 146 -6.82 -1.44 10.32
CA ALA A 146 -6.21 -2.73 10.63
C ALA A 146 -7.23 -3.88 10.59
N ARG A 147 -8.43 -3.66 11.16
CA ARG A 147 -9.52 -4.65 11.12
C ARG A 147 -9.97 -4.93 9.68
N ASP A 148 -10.14 -3.89 8.88
CA ASP A 148 -10.61 -4.03 7.50
C ASP A 148 -9.55 -4.71 6.63
N LEU A 149 -8.26 -4.39 6.83
CA LEU A 149 -7.14 -5.08 6.17
C LEU A 149 -7.04 -6.55 6.59
N LEU A 150 -7.21 -6.85 7.89
CA LEU A 150 -7.23 -8.22 8.40
C LEU A 150 -8.37 -9.03 7.77
N GLN A 151 -9.56 -8.44 7.67
CA GLN A 151 -10.71 -9.07 7.03
C GLN A 151 -10.45 -9.35 5.54
N ASP A 152 -9.93 -8.38 4.78
CA ASP A 152 -9.60 -8.56 3.37
C ASP A 152 -8.53 -9.63 3.17
N GLY A 153 -7.44 -9.57 3.96
CA GLY A 153 -6.35 -10.54 3.88
C GLY A 153 -6.80 -11.97 4.21
N LEU A 154 -7.66 -12.17 5.21
CA LEU A 154 -8.20 -13.50 5.53
C LEU A 154 -9.13 -14.02 4.43
N THR A 155 -9.95 -13.17 3.84
CA THR A 155 -10.79 -13.55 2.70
C THR A 155 -9.95 -13.92 1.47
N ARG A 156 -8.82 -13.25 1.25
CA ARG A 156 -7.86 -13.61 0.19
C ARG A 156 -7.17 -14.93 0.49
N PHE A 157 -6.70 -15.11 1.72
CA PHE A 157 -6.06 -16.34 2.15
C PHE A 157 -6.97 -17.56 1.90
N ASP A 158 -8.25 -17.49 2.30
CA ASP A 158 -9.24 -18.55 2.04
C ASP A 158 -9.48 -18.84 0.56
N ARG A 159 -9.34 -17.83 -0.29
CA ARG A 159 -9.52 -17.96 -1.74
C ARG A 159 -8.29 -18.59 -2.38
N GLU A 160 -7.11 -18.17 -1.95
CA GLU A 160 -5.84 -18.61 -2.51
C GLU A 160 -5.44 -20.01 -2.02
N SER A 161 -5.76 -20.37 -0.78
CA SER A 161 -5.53 -21.71 -0.22
C SER A 161 -6.29 -22.81 -0.97
N ARG A 162 -7.36 -22.47 -1.70
CA ARG A 162 -8.10 -23.42 -2.57
C ARG A 162 -7.37 -23.77 -3.87
N THR A 163 -6.40 -22.96 -4.28
CA THR A 163 -5.76 -23.07 -5.60
C THR A 163 -4.25 -23.21 -5.51
N LYS A 164 -3.63 -22.70 -4.44
CA LYS A 164 -2.20 -22.78 -4.16
C LYS A 164 -1.95 -23.68 -2.96
N SER A 165 -0.76 -24.27 -2.91
CA SER A 165 -0.30 -24.98 -1.71
C SER A 165 -0.21 -24.00 -0.53
N THR A 166 -0.90 -24.32 0.56
CA THR A 166 -1.00 -23.45 1.74
C THR A 166 0.35 -23.17 2.39
N SER A 167 1.29 -24.12 2.38
CA SER A 167 2.64 -23.92 2.90
C SER A 167 3.42 -22.88 2.08
N LYS A 168 3.29 -22.90 0.75
CA LYS A 168 3.89 -21.89 -0.13
C LYS A 168 3.24 -20.52 0.07
N LEU A 169 1.93 -20.47 0.25
CA LEU A 169 1.18 -19.25 0.50
C LEU A 169 1.61 -18.59 1.81
N LEU A 170 1.73 -19.37 2.89
CA LEU A 170 2.19 -18.89 4.18
C LEU A 170 3.63 -18.39 4.13
N ALA A 171 4.53 -19.10 3.44
CA ALA A 171 5.90 -18.66 3.25
C ALA A 171 5.98 -17.34 2.46
N GLU A 172 5.11 -17.15 1.45
CA GLU A 172 5.03 -15.90 0.70
C GLU A 172 4.57 -14.74 1.58
N TYR A 173 3.55 -14.96 2.42
CA TYR A 173 3.02 -13.95 3.34
C TYR A 173 4.05 -13.59 4.42
N GLU A 174 4.75 -14.57 4.97
CA GLU A 174 5.85 -14.37 5.93
C GLU A 174 7.01 -13.58 5.30
N ARG A 175 7.37 -13.90 4.05
CA ARG A 175 8.37 -13.14 3.29
C ARG A 175 7.92 -11.69 3.11
N LYS A 176 6.68 -11.45 2.65
CA LYS A 176 6.13 -10.11 2.46
C LYS A 176 6.11 -9.30 3.75
N ALA A 177 5.80 -9.90 4.90
CA ALA A 177 5.91 -9.22 6.19
C ALA A 177 7.36 -8.93 6.59
N SER A 178 8.30 -9.80 6.20
CA SER A 178 9.73 -9.64 6.45
C SER A 178 10.40 -8.59 5.55
N ASP A 179 9.88 -8.37 4.34
CA ASP A 179 10.41 -7.41 3.36
C ASP A 179 10.27 -5.93 3.80
N PHE A 180 9.51 -5.66 4.86
CA PHE A 180 9.39 -4.33 5.45
C PHE A 180 10.70 -3.89 6.14
N VAL A 181 11.10 -2.64 5.92
CA VAL A 181 12.39 -2.07 6.35
C VAL A 181 12.49 -1.96 7.88
N GLY A 182 13.67 -2.25 8.43
CA GLY A 182 13.97 -2.08 9.86
C GLY A 182 13.82 -3.35 10.68
N ALA A 183 14.65 -3.46 11.74
CA ALA A 183 14.60 -4.54 12.73
C ALA A 183 13.65 -4.21 13.90
N ASP A 184 13.30 -2.92 14.07
CA ASP A 184 12.46 -2.47 15.16
C ASP A 184 11.03 -3.00 15.03
N THR A 185 10.55 -3.58 16.13
CA THR A 185 9.20 -4.11 16.24
C THR A 185 8.43 -3.42 17.34
N GLN A 186 7.12 -3.29 17.15
CA GLN A 186 6.21 -2.69 18.10
C GLN A 186 5.09 -3.67 18.43
N ASN A 187 4.81 -3.81 19.74
CA ASN A 187 3.67 -4.56 20.25
C ASN A 187 2.43 -3.68 20.27
N TRP A 188 1.35 -4.14 19.66
CA TRP A 188 0.05 -3.47 19.66
C TRP A 188 -1.08 -4.50 19.58
N SER A 189 -2.33 -4.06 19.62
CA SER A 189 -3.48 -4.96 19.49
C SER A 189 -4.48 -4.50 18.45
N ILE A 190 -5.02 -5.47 17.72
CA ILE A 190 -6.09 -5.26 16.75
C ILE A 190 -7.40 -5.62 17.44
N ARG A 191 -8.31 -4.64 17.57
CA ARG A 191 -9.66 -4.86 18.08
C ARG A 191 -10.59 -5.22 16.93
N ALA A 192 -11.12 -6.43 16.94
CA ALA A 192 -11.98 -6.94 15.89
C ALA A 192 -13.18 -7.72 16.46
N GLU A 193 -14.16 -8.03 15.62
CA GLU A 193 -15.29 -8.86 16.02
C GLU A 193 -14.79 -10.27 16.37
N ARG A 194 -15.39 -10.89 17.40
CA ARG A 194 -15.04 -12.24 17.87
C ARG A 194 -14.89 -13.27 16.75
N ARG A 195 -15.78 -13.23 15.74
CA ARG A 195 -15.70 -14.16 14.59
C ARG A 195 -14.41 -14.00 13.80
N LEU A 196 -13.96 -12.77 13.58
CA LEU A 196 -12.74 -12.47 12.86
C LEU A 196 -11.51 -12.86 13.68
N VAL A 197 -11.55 -12.60 14.99
CA VAL A 197 -10.48 -12.97 15.93
C VAL A 197 -10.31 -14.49 16.01
N MET A 198 -11.40 -15.20 16.25
CA MET A 198 -11.42 -16.66 16.30
C MET A 198 -10.95 -17.27 14.99
N LYS A 199 -11.38 -16.73 13.85
CA LYS A 199 -10.92 -17.20 12.53
C LYS A 199 -9.40 -17.06 12.40
N ALA A 200 -8.84 -15.90 12.70
CA ALA A 200 -7.39 -15.69 12.61
C ALA A 200 -6.61 -16.66 13.53
N GLN A 201 -7.09 -16.87 14.75
CA GLN A 201 -6.44 -17.77 15.72
C GLN A 201 -6.54 -19.24 15.31
N LEU A 202 -7.72 -19.69 14.87
CA LEU A 202 -7.92 -21.07 14.42
C LEU A 202 -7.11 -21.37 13.16
N THR A 203 -7.09 -20.45 12.19
CA THR A 203 -6.29 -20.61 10.97
C THR A 203 -4.79 -20.59 11.29
N ALA A 204 -4.33 -19.75 12.21
CA ALA A 204 -2.93 -19.79 12.65
C ALA A 204 -2.58 -21.14 13.31
N GLY A 205 -3.47 -21.64 14.17
CA GLY A 205 -3.31 -22.94 14.84
C GLY A 205 -3.33 -24.13 13.88
N GLU A 206 -4.19 -24.11 12.85
CA GLU A 206 -4.28 -25.15 11.81
C GLU A 206 -2.95 -25.36 11.07
N TYR A 207 -2.17 -24.29 10.91
CA TYR A 207 -0.89 -24.32 10.19
C TYR A 207 0.33 -24.19 11.10
N GLU A 208 0.18 -24.46 12.40
CA GLU A 208 1.27 -24.45 13.39
C GLU A 208 2.06 -23.12 13.38
N ARG A 209 1.36 -22.00 13.16
CA ARG A 209 1.94 -20.65 13.19
C ARG A 209 1.49 -19.88 14.41
N SER A 210 2.34 -18.98 14.90
CA SER A 210 1.91 -18.01 15.90
C SER A 210 0.87 -17.07 15.29
N THR A 211 -0.16 -16.73 16.07
CA THR A 211 -1.20 -15.80 15.64
C THR A 211 -0.61 -14.47 15.19
N SER A 212 0.46 -13.99 15.84
CA SER A 212 1.12 -12.75 15.45
C SER A 212 1.82 -12.86 14.09
N SER A 213 2.57 -13.94 13.82
CA SER A 213 3.24 -14.15 12.53
C SER A 213 2.22 -14.24 11.40
N PHE A 214 1.18 -15.05 11.60
CA PHE A 214 0.12 -15.23 10.62
C PHE A 214 -0.60 -13.91 10.31
N VAL A 215 -1.00 -13.17 11.35
CA VAL A 215 -1.68 -11.88 11.16
C VAL A 215 -0.77 -10.86 10.49
N ASN A 216 0.53 -10.81 10.80
CA ASN A 216 1.47 -9.93 10.12
C ASN A 216 1.57 -10.24 8.62
N GLY A 217 1.67 -11.52 8.25
CA GLY A 217 1.69 -11.95 6.87
C GLY A 217 0.41 -11.60 6.12
N VAL A 218 -0.74 -11.83 6.76
CA VAL A 218 -2.07 -11.47 6.23
C VAL A 218 -2.20 -9.96 6.02
N LEU A 219 -1.73 -9.15 6.97
CA LEU A 219 -1.75 -7.68 6.87
C LEU A 219 -0.81 -7.18 5.76
N ALA A 220 0.39 -7.74 5.67
CA ALA A 220 1.35 -7.43 4.62
C ALA A 220 0.77 -7.74 3.23
N GLU A 221 0.11 -8.88 3.08
CA GLU A 221 -0.58 -9.24 1.84
C GLU A 221 -1.70 -8.26 1.51
N ALA A 222 -2.58 -7.98 2.48
CA ALA A 222 -3.71 -7.07 2.29
C ALA A 222 -3.23 -5.67 1.89
N LEU A 223 -2.12 -5.20 2.46
CA LEU A 223 -1.50 -3.93 2.08
C LEU A 223 -0.97 -3.96 0.65
N SER A 224 -0.37 -5.07 0.20
CA SER A 224 0.12 -5.19 -1.19
C SER A 224 -0.99 -5.09 -2.23
N HIS A 225 -2.21 -5.47 -1.87
CA HIS A 225 -3.39 -5.40 -2.73
C HIS A 225 -4.33 -4.24 -2.43
N CYS A 226 -3.98 -3.39 -1.45
CA CYS A 226 -4.79 -2.24 -1.09
C CYS A 226 -4.58 -1.13 -2.13
N PRO A 227 -5.62 -0.70 -2.89
CA PRO A 227 -5.47 0.33 -3.91
C PRO A 227 -5.05 1.67 -3.32
N VAL A 228 -5.38 1.91 -2.06
CA VAL A 228 -4.95 3.10 -1.32
C VAL A 228 -3.48 3.02 -0.93
N ALA A 229 -2.96 1.85 -0.55
CA ALA A 229 -1.54 1.66 -0.30
C ALA A 229 -0.72 1.75 -1.61
N ALA A 230 -1.27 1.24 -2.72
CA ALA A 230 -0.69 1.41 -4.05
C ALA A 230 -0.69 2.88 -4.48
N ALA A 231 -1.80 3.60 -4.31
CA ALA A 231 -1.88 5.04 -4.60
C ALA A 231 -1.00 5.89 -3.66
N LEU A 232 -0.77 5.45 -2.42
CA LEU A 232 0.18 6.08 -1.50
C LEU A 232 1.64 5.78 -1.87
N ALA A 233 1.92 4.59 -2.42
CA ALA A 233 3.22 4.28 -3.01
C ALA A 233 3.46 5.08 -4.31
N GLU A 234 2.42 5.36 -5.10
CA GLU A 234 2.48 6.26 -6.25
C GLU A 234 2.54 7.75 -5.87
N LYS A 235 2.08 8.12 -4.67
CA LYS A 235 2.20 9.47 -4.08
C LYS A 235 3.48 9.70 -3.27
N ALA A 236 4.24 8.66 -2.94
CA ALA A 236 5.66 8.85 -2.68
C ALA A 236 6.24 9.49 -3.95
N PRO A 237 7.17 10.45 -3.86
CA PRO A 237 7.68 11.12 -5.05
C PRO A 237 8.15 10.05 -6.03
N ALA A 238 7.37 9.83 -7.10
CA ALA A 238 7.74 8.88 -8.12
C ALA A 238 9.17 9.23 -8.51
N ILE A 239 10.04 8.23 -8.54
CA ILE A 239 11.40 8.41 -9.03
C ILE A 239 11.28 8.71 -10.52
N THR A 240 11.02 9.97 -10.85
CA THR A 240 10.87 10.43 -12.21
C THR A 240 12.22 10.38 -12.89
N ASP A 241 12.25 10.07 -14.18
CA ASP A 241 13.52 10.16 -14.93
C ASP A 241 14.12 11.57 -14.85
N ALA A 242 13.29 12.60 -14.68
CA ALA A 242 13.74 13.97 -14.45
C ALA A 242 14.50 14.13 -13.11
N SER A 243 13.99 13.58 -12.00
CA SER A 243 14.68 13.64 -10.70
C SER A 243 15.95 12.81 -10.69
N VAL A 244 15.97 11.68 -11.39
CA VAL A 244 17.19 10.87 -11.58
C VAL A 244 18.22 11.62 -12.45
N ALA A 245 17.78 12.31 -13.50
CA ALA A 245 18.67 13.12 -14.33
C ALA A 245 19.28 14.29 -13.55
N LEU A 246 18.48 14.97 -12.71
CA LEU A 246 18.99 16.01 -11.81
C LEU A 246 20.00 15.45 -10.80
N ALA A 247 19.75 14.25 -10.26
CA ALA A 247 20.69 13.60 -9.36
C ALA A 247 22.01 13.23 -10.06
N LEU A 248 21.95 12.70 -11.28
CA LEU A 248 23.14 12.42 -12.10
C LEU A 248 23.93 13.70 -12.39
N GLU A 249 23.25 14.79 -12.72
CA GLU A 249 23.91 16.07 -12.97
C GLU A 249 24.55 16.65 -11.69
N ALA A 250 23.86 16.55 -10.55
CA ALA A 250 24.41 16.96 -9.26
C ALA A 250 25.67 16.15 -8.90
N ILE A 251 25.65 14.83 -9.12
CA ILE A 251 26.80 13.96 -8.92
C ILE A 251 27.97 14.35 -9.83
N GLU A 252 27.73 14.60 -11.12
CA GLU A 252 28.79 14.99 -12.07
C GLU A 252 29.45 16.33 -11.73
N ARG A 253 28.73 17.23 -11.04
CA ARG A 253 29.29 18.50 -10.55
C ARG A 253 30.20 18.35 -9.34
N VAL A 254 30.24 17.17 -8.69
CA VAL A 254 31.12 16.89 -7.56
C VAL A 254 32.50 16.45 -8.07
N LYS A 255 33.41 17.42 -8.26
CA LYS A 255 34.81 17.16 -8.62
C LYS A 255 35.76 17.88 -7.68
N GLY A 256 36.92 17.26 -7.43
CA GLY A 256 38.02 17.88 -6.69
C GLY A 256 37.66 18.30 -5.25
N PRO A 257 37.76 19.60 -4.88
CA PRO A 257 37.47 20.09 -3.53
C PRO A 257 36.07 19.72 -2.99
N LYS A 258 35.06 19.68 -3.87
CA LYS A 258 33.68 19.31 -3.48
C LYS A 258 33.58 17.85 -3.05
N ALA A 259 34.41 16.96 -3.61
CA ALA A 259 34.47 15.56 -3.20
C ALA A 259 35.09 15.39 -1.81
N LYS A 260 35.95 16.32 -1.38
CA LYS A 260 36.45 16.35 0.01
C LYS A 260 35.37 16.88 0.96
N GLN A 261 34.64 17.92 0.56
CA GLN A 261 33.55 18.49 1.36
C GLN A 261 32.42 17.49 1.59
N ILE A 262 31.96 16.80 0.55
CA ILE A 262 30.91 15.77 0.70
C ILE A 262 31.38 14.59 1.56
N ALA A 263 32.68 14.26 1.55
CA ALA A 263 33.23 13.23 2.44
C ALA A 263 33.11 13.63 3.91
N ALA A 264 33.44 14.89 4.23
CA ALA A 264 33.31 15.41 5.59
C ALA A 264 31.83 15.42 6.05
N GLU A 265 30.92 15.87 5.19
CA GLU A 265 29.48 15.94 5.49
C GLU A 265 28.82 14.57 5.61
N ALA A 266 29.36 13.55 4.93
CA ALA A 266 28.85 12.18 4.96
C ALA A 266 29.49 11.30 6.05
N ASP A 267 30.15 11.90 7.05
CA ASP A 267 30.93 11.24 8.12
C ASP A 267 32.10 10.37 7.63
N LEU A 268 32.51 10.53 6.38
CA LEU A 268 33.67 9.81 5.83
C LEU A 268 34.99 10.47 6.24
N GLY A 269 34.94 11.64 6.89
CA GLY A 269 36.13 12.41 7.24
C GLY A 269 36.82 12.95 5.98
N ASP A 270 38.15 12.86 5.94
CA ASP A 270 38.96 13.33 4.79
C ASP A 270 39.06 12.31 3.65
N ASN A 271 38.32 11.20 3.71
CA ASN A 271 38.37 10.09 2.74
C ASN A 271 37.65 10.43 1.42
N ARG A 272 38.25 11.34 0.65
CA ARG A 272 37.79 11.72 -0.70
C ARG A 272 37.71 10.52 -1.66
N VAL A 273 38.61 9.56 -1.52
CA VAL A 273 38.65 8.35 -2.38
C VAL A 273 37.37 7.56 -2.19
N LEU A 274 36.99 7.30 -0.94
CA LEU A 274 35.76 6.59 -0.61
C LEU A 274 34.52 7.33 -1.09
N ALA A 275 34.44 8.64 -0.86
CA ALA A 275 33.34 9.47 -1.39
C ALA A 275 33.24 9.38 -2.93
N THR A 276 34.37 9.33 -3.63
CA THR A 276 34.41 9.20 -5.09
C THR A 276 33.93 7.82 -5.56
N LEU A 277 34.33 6.75 -4.87
CA LEU A 277 33.89 5.37 -5.14
C LEU A 277 32.39 5.17 -4.88
N ILE A 278 31.83 5.88 -3.89
CA ILE A 278 30.38 5.87 -3.66
C ILE A 278 29.68 6.61 -4.79
N LEU A 279 30.13 7.83 -5.12
CA LEU A 279 29.52 8.65 -6.16
C LEU A 279 29.61 8.01 -7.55
N SER A 280 30.65 7.22 -7.84
CA SER A 280 30.75 6.45 -9.08
C SER A 280 29.76 5.28 -9.13
N GLY A 281 29.18 4.90 -7.98
CA GLY A 281 28.32 3.73 -7.84
C GLY A 281 29.08 2.42 -7.60
N SER A 282 30.41 2.46 -7.50
CA SER A 282 31.25 1.26 -7.41
C SER A 282 31.19 0.54 -6.06
N VAL A 283 30.70 1.21 -5.01
CA VAL A 283 30.60 0.66 -3.64
C VAL A 283 29.16 0.66 -3.14
N PHE A 284 28.76 -0.38 -2.42
CA PHE A 284 27.55 -0.38 -1.60
C PHE A 284 27.82 0.32 -0.28
N ALA A 285 27.49 1.62 -0.20
CA ALA A 285 27.64 2.39 1.03
C ALA A 285 26.45 2.20 1.98
N PRO A 286 26.66 2.32 3.30
CA PRO A 286 25.59 2.30 4.28
C PRO A 286 24.55 3.39 4.02
N ALA A 287 23.27 3.07 4.26
CA ALA A 287 22.15 3.97 3.94
C ALA A 287 22.29 5.35 4.61
N ARG A 288 22.88 5.41 5.82
CA ARG A 288 23.14 6.66 6.53
C ARG A 288 24.15 7.57 5.83
N VAL A 289 25.19 7.00 5.24
CA VAL A 289 26.18 7.73 4.44
C VAL A 289 25.54 8.24 3.15
N VAL A 290 24.83 7.36 2.44
CA VAL A 290 24.16 7.70 1.17
C VAL A 290 23.12 8.81 1.37
N ARG A 291 22.38 8.79 2.49
CA ARG A 291 21.41 9.83 2.85
C ARG A 291 22.08 11.19 3.05
N LYS A 292 23.16 11.25 3.85
CA LYS A 292 23.91 12.50 4.06
C LYS A 292 24.48 13.08 2.76
N MET A 293 24.96 12.21 1.86
CA MET A 293 25.43 12.65 0.54
C MET A 293 24.29 13.20 -0.32
N ALA A 294 23.11 12.56 -0.30
CA ALA A 294 21.93 13.05 -1.02
C ALA A 294 21.45 14.40 -0.46
N ASP A 295 21.42 14.55 0.87
CA ASP A 295 21.04 15.79 1.57
C ASP A 295 22.00 16.93 1.21
N TYR A 296 23.32 16.68 1.22
CA TYR A 296 24.33 17.65 0.81
C TYR A 296 24.14 18.12 -0.64
N LEU A 297 23.79 17.19 -1.53
CA LEU A 297 23.52 17.48 -2.95
C LEU A 297 22.11 18.02 -3.21
N GLN A 298 21.27 18.11 -2.18
CA GLN A 298 19.89 18.58 -2.23
C GLN A 298 19.04 17.81 -3.24
N VAL A 299 19.28 16.50 -3.34
CA VAL A 299 18.54 15.59 -4.23
C VAL A 299 17.74 14.57 -3.41
N PRO A 300 16.57 14.12 -3.91
CA PRO A 300 15.81 13.09 -3.21
C PRO A 300 16.63 11.80 -3.05
N PHE A 301 16.65 11.24 -1.83
CA PHE A 301 17.40 10.03 -1.50
C PHE A 301 17.13 8.86 -2.47
N ASP A 302 15.86 8.65 -2.83
CA ASP A 302 15.47 7.57 -3.74
C ASP A 302 15.98 7.81 -5.17
N ALA A 303 15.92 9.06 -5.65
CA ALA A 303 16.47 9.44 -6.96
C ALA A 303 18.00 9.33 -6.98
N PHE A 304 18.67 9.69 -5.88
CA PHE A 304 20.11 9.56 -5.73
C PHE A 304 20.55 8.09 -5.72
N SER A 305 19.83 7.22 -5.01
CA SER A 305 20.12 5.79 -4.96
C SER A 305 20.02 5.14 -6.35
N VAL A 306 18.97 5.46 -7.10
CA VAL A 306 18.79 5.01 -8.50
C VAL A 306 19.86 5.61 -9.42
N ALA A 307 20.27 6.86 -9.21
CA ALA A 307 21.34 7.48 -9.98
C ALA A 307 22.68 6.76 -9.78
N LEU A 308 23.04 6.37 -8.55
CA LEU A 308 24.26 5.61 -8.26
C LEU A 308 24.27 4.24 -8.97
N GLU A 309 23.13 3.55 -8.96
CA GLU A 309 22.97 2.28 -9.68
C GLU A 309 23.13 2.46 -11.20
N ARG A 310 22.42 3.44 -11.78
CA ARG A 310 22.54 3.77 -13.22
C ARG A 310 23.98 4.14 -13.59
N ARG A 311 24.69 4.88 -12.73
CA ARG A 311 26.10 5.21 -12.95
C ARG A 311 26.95 3.96 -13.05
N PHE A 312 26.86 3.05 -12.08
CA PHE A 312 27.62 1.79 -12.10
C PHE A 312 27.35 1.00 -13.39
N THR A 313 26.09 0.81 -13.77
CA THR A 313 25.72 0.08 -15.00
C THR A 313 26.21 0.78 -16.27
N SER A 314 26.25 2.11 -16.28
CA SER A 314 26.71 2.90 -17.43
C SER A 314 28.23 3.10 -17.49
N GLN A 315 28.99 2.65 -16.49
CA GLN A 315 30.43 2.81 -16.49
C GLN A 315 31.02 2.08 -17.71
N PRO A 316 31.83 2.77 -18.53
CA PRO A 316 32.48 2.12 -19.65
C PRO A 316 33.44 1.07 -19.11
N VAL A 317 33.18 -0.21 -19.39
CA VAL A 317 34.16 -1.26 -19.18
C VAL A 317 35.37 -0.92 -20.07
N PRO A 318 36.56 -0.67 -19.50
CA PRO A 318 37.69 -0.28 -20.31
C PRO A 318 38.03 -1.43 -21.26
N ALA A 319 38.02 -1.15 -22.57
CA ALA A 319 38.47 -2.08 -23.58
C ALA A 319 40.00 -2.18 -23.50
N PHE A 320 40.50 -3.03 -22.60
CA PHE A 320 41.93 -3.23 -22.46
C PHE A 320 42.47 -4.02 -23.66
N LYS A 321 43.24 -3.34 -24.52
CA LYS A 321 44.21 -4.00 -25.38
C LYS A 321 45.52 -4.10 -24.60
N ALA A 322 45.75 -5.18 -23.87
CA ALA A 322 47.02 -5.38 -23.18
C ALA A 322 47.59 -6.79 -23.42
N THR A 323 48.81 -6.79 -23.94
CA THR A 323 49.64 -7.92 -24.37
C THR A 323 50.35 -8.62 -23.20
N SER A 324 50.06 -8.27 -21.94
CA SER A 324 50.58 -8.97 -20.75
C SER A 324 49.87 -8.47 -19.49
N GLY A 325 49.24 -9.39 -18.75
CA GLY A 325 48.50 -9.12 -17.51
C GLY A 325 47.00 -8.90 -17.77
N LYS A 326 46.14 -9.78 -17.23
CA LYS A 326 44.68 -9.61 -17.28
C LYS A 326 44.30 -8.52 -16.27
N PRO A 327 43.78 -7.35 -16.68
CA PRO A 327 43.10 -6.48 -15.74
C PRO A 327 41.79 -7.15 -15.32
N GLU A 328 41.63 -7.37 -14.01
CA GLU A 328 40.34 -7.76 -13.44
C GLU A 328 39.41 -6.55 -13.52
N VAL A 329 38.36 -6.68 -14.32
CA VAL A 329 37.27 -5.71 -14.35
C VAL A 329 36.25 -6.17 -13.32
N ASP A 330 36.03 -5.36 -12.28
CA ASP A 330 35.00 -5.61 -11.28
C ASP A 330 33.62 -5.51 -11.93
N LEU A 331 33.00 -6.67 -12.20
CA LEU A 331 31.65 -6.77 -12.76
C LEU A 331 30.56 -6.57 -11.69
N GLN A 332 30.96 -6.44 -10.42
CA GLN A 332 30.06 -6.28 -9.28
C GLN A 332 30.52 -5.10 -8.42
N ARG A 333 29.55 -4.42 -7.81
CA ARG A 333 29.81 -3.37 -6.83
C ARG A 333 30.48 -3.98 -5.60
N LYS A 334 31.52 -3.33 -5.08
CA LYS A 334 32.22 -3.76 -3.87
C LYS A 334 31.33 -3.56 -2.65
N SER A 335 31.41 -4.48 -1.69
CA SER A 335 30.79 -4.27 -0.38
C SER A 335 31.49 -3.16 0.39
N TRP A 336 30.79 -2.54 1.35
CA TRP A 336 31.35 -1.52 2.21
C TRP A 336 32.64 -1.98 2.89
N THR A 337 32.60 -3.14 3.54
CA THR A 337 33.73 -3.71 4.26
C THR A 337 34.96 -3.91 3.38
N VAL A 338 34.77 -4.40 2.14
CA VAL A 338 35.87 -4.61 1.20
C VAL A 338 36.47 -3.28 0.77
N ALA A 339 35.62 -2.30 0.42
CA ALA A 339 36.07 -0.99 -0.01
C ALA A 339 36.83 -0.22 1.08
N VAL A 340 36.45 -0.37 2.36
CA VAL A 340 37.16 0.27 3.47
C VAL A 340 38.52 -0.40 3.72
N LYS A 341 38.59 -1.73 3.66
CA LYS A 341 39.83 -2.48 3.89
C LYS A 341 40.88 -2.28 2.79
N GLU A 342 40.45 -2.14 1.54
CA GLU A 342 41.34 -1.86 0.40
C GLU A 342 42.00 -0.47 0.46
N LEU A 343 41.50 0.44 1.30
CA LEU A 343 42.07 1.77 1.44
C LEU A 343 43.32 1.80 2.35
N GLU A 344 43.69 0.67 2.96
CA GLU A 344 44.87 0.53 3.83
C GLU A 344 45.00 1.67 4.86
N LEU A 345 43.87 2.02 5.48
CA LEU A 345 43.77 3.11 6.45
C LEU A 345 44.38 2.71 7.81
N SER A 346 44.57 3.68 8.70
CA SER A 346 44.95 3.36 10.07
C SER A 346 43.89 2.49 10.74
N PRO A 347 44.27 1.58 11.67
CA PRO A 347 43.32 0.68 12.32
C PRO A 347 42.15 1.41 13.00
N ASP A 348 42.42 2.57 13.58
CA ASP A 348 41.41 3.42 14.23
C ASP A 348 40.40 3.99 13.22
N GLU A 349 40.87 4.42 12.05
CA GLU A 349 40.04 5.01 11.01
C GLU A 349 39.24 3.95 10.25
N GLU A 350 39.83 2.78 9.99
CA GLU A 350 39.13 1.61 9.45
C GLU A 350 37.99 1.20 10.39
N ALA A 351 38.27 1.03 11.69
CA ALA A 351 37.25 0.65 12.67
C ALA A 351 36.11 1.69 12.74
N ARG A 352 36.43 2.98 12.67
CA ARG A 352 35.45 4.08 12.64
C ARG A 352 34.54 3.99 11.42
N LEU A 353 35.10 3.73 10.22
CA LEU A 353 34.33 3.61 8.98
C LEU A 353 33.51 2.32 8.93
N LEU A 354 33.99 1.20 9.47
CA LEU A 354 33.23 -0.05 9.55
C LEU A 354 32.04 0.04 10.51
N GLN A 355 32.13 0.85 11.57
CA GLN A 355 30.97 1.16 12.41
C GLN A 355 29.84 1.86 11.64
N LEU A 356 30.13 2.41 10.44
CA LEU A 356 29.13 2.99 9.54
C LEU A 356 28.11 1.99 8.98
N GLU A 357 28.40 0.69 9.05
CA GLU A 357 27.61 -0.39 8.47
C GLU A 357 26.37 -0.79 9.30
N GLY A 358 26.29 -0.33 10.56
CA GLY A 358 25.23 -0.67 11.53
C GLY A 358 23.95 0.14 11.45
#